data_AF-A0A178T9L0-F1
#
_entry.id   AF-A0A178T9L0-F1
#
_cell.length_a   1.000
_cell.length_b   1.000
_cell.length_c   1.000
_cell.angle_alpha   90.00
_cell.angle_beta   90.00
_cell.angle_gamma   90.00
#
_symmetry.space_group_name_H-M   'P 1'
#
loop_
_entity.id
_entity.type
_entity.pdbx_description
1 polymer ?
#
loop_
_entity_poly.entity_id
_entity_poly.type
_entity_poly.pdbx_seq_one_letter_code
_entity_poly.pdbx_strand_id
1 'polypeptide(L)'
;MRINHNIQALNAYRNLAVNQSNTAKNLEKLSSGLRINRAADDAAGLAISEKMRSQIRGLEVAERNALDAISLIQTAEGALSSVHSMLQRMRELAVQASNDTNTANDRAALDQEIQQLKTEITRVATSTDFNKTALLDGTFGTKVDQDSSKTTALSVTGVANITTGGGLKAGTYTISWDGADNVYNCS
;
A
#
# COMPACT_ATOMS: atom_id res chain seq x y z
N MET A 1 -68.97 38.64 21.42
CA MET A 1 -68.55 37.57 20.49
C MET A 1 -68.42 38.15 19.09
N ARG A 2 -67.28 37.98 18.42
CA ARG A 2 -67.08 38.41 17.02
C ARG A 2 -67.25 37.19 16.11
N ILE A 3 -68.15 37.25 15.14
CA ILE A 3 -68.53 36.13 14.25
C ILE A 3 -67.52 35.92 13.11
N ASN A 4 -66.78 36.96 12.74
CA ASN A 4 -65.92 36.93 11.55
C ASN A 4 -64.60 36.16 11.71
N HIS A 5 -64.16 35.86 12.94
CA HIS A 5 -62.88 35.19 13.18
C HIS A 5 -63.04 34.12 14.26
N ASN A 6 -62.79 32.86 13.90
CA ASN A 6 -62.80 31.74 14.84
C ASN A 6 -61.37 31.43 15.29
N ILE A 7 -60.93 32.09 16.35
CA ILE A 7 -59.57 31.95 16.90
C ILE A 7 -59.32 30.54 17.44
N GLN A 8 -60.34 29.86 17.97
CA GLN A 8 -60.21 28.49 18.48
C GLN A 8 -59.98 27.49 17.35
N ALA A 9 -60.71 27.62 16.23
CA ALA A 9 -60.47 26.81 15.04
C ALA A 9 -59.07 27.07 14.43
N LEU A 10 -58.62 28.33 14.40
CA LEU A 10 -57.27 28.69 13.94
C LEU A 10 -56.15 28.11 14.82
N ASN A 11 -56.38 28.03 16.14
CA ASN A 11 -55.43 27.39 17.05
C ASN A 11 -55.41 25.87 16.87
N ALA A 12 -56.58 25.23 16.76
CA ALA A 12 -56.69 23.80 16.45
C ALA A 12 -56.00 23.45 15.12
N TYR A 13 -56.18 24.27 14.08
CA TYR A 13 -55.53 24.10 12.78
C TYR A 13 -54.00 24.23 12.86
N ARG A 14 -53.48 25.20 13.63
CA ARG A 14 -52.02 25.33 13.86
C ARG A 14 -51.44 24.09 14.55
N ASN A 15 -52.09 23.57 15.58
CA ASN A 15 -51.64 22.36 16.27
C ASN A 15 -51.72 21.12 15.35
N LEU A 16 -52.77 21.00 14.54
CA LEU A 16 -52.89 19.93 13.55
C LEU A 16 -51.75 19.99 12.51
N ALA A 17 -51.42 21.18 12.01
CA ALA A 17 -50.34 21.36 11.04
C ALA A 17 -48.97 20.94 11.62
N VAL A 18 -48.69 21.31 12.87
CA VAL A 18 -47.46 20.89 13.58
C VAL A 18 -47.42 19.36 13.74
N ASN A 19 -48.53 18.75 14.18
CA ASN A 19 -48.62 17.30 14.32
C ASN A 19 -48.45 16.57 12.99
N GLN A 20 -49.04 17.07 11.91
CA GLN A 20 -48.91 16.48 10.59
C GLN A 20 -47.46 16.56 10.08
N SER A 21 -46.75 17.67 10.34
CA SER A 21 -45.31 17.79 10.04
C SER A 21 -44.47 16.79 10.83
N ASN A 22 -44.75 16.61 12.13
CA ASN A 22 -44.03 15.66 12.97
C ASN A 22 -44.28 14.20 12.54
N THR A 23 -45.53 13.84 12.21
CA THR A 23 -45.87 12.51 11.68
C THR A 23 -45.18 12.25 10.35
N ALA A 24 -45.12 13.25 9.45
CA ALA A 24 -44.40 13.12 8.18
C ALA A 24 -42.89 12.86 8.40
N LYS A 25 -42.26 13.57 9.35
CA LYS A 25 -40.85 13.33 9.71
C LYS A 25 -40.62 11.94 10.31
N ASN A 26 -41.53 11.46 11.15
CA ASN A 26 -41.43 10.11 11.72
C ASN A 26 -41.58 9.03 10.66
N LEU A 27 -42.50 9.21 9.69
CA LEU A 27 -42.63 8.33 8.54
C LEU A 27 -41.38 8.35 7.65
N GLU A 28 -40.75 9.52 7.45
CA GLU A 28 -39.48 9.63 6.71
C GLU A 28 -38.37 8.81 7.39
N LYS A 29 -38.23 8.91 8.71
CA LYS A 29 -37.26 8.13 9.49
C LYS A 29 -37.55 6.62 9.43
N LEU A 30 -38.81 6.22 9.62
CA LEU A 30 -39.23 4.82 9.50
C LEU A 30 -38.94 4.25 8.11
N SER A 31 -39.26 4.98 7.04
CA SER A 31 -39.05 4.53 5.67
C SER A 31 -37.57 4.43 5.30
N SER A 32 -36.72 5.31 5.84
CA SER A 32 -35.28 5.31 5.58
C SER A 32 -34.48 4.34 6.45
N GLY A 33 -35.03 3.94 7.61
CA GLY A 33 -34.30 3.24 8.66
C GLY A 33 -33.22 4.07 9.37
N LEU A 34 -33.06 5.36 9.02
CA LEU A 34 -32.03 6.24 9.57
C LEU A 34 -32.67 7.25 10.54
N ARG A 35 -31.98 7.49 11.66
CA ARG A 35 -32.42 8.46 12.68
C ARG A 35 -32.23 9.91 12.24
N ILE A 36 -31.20 10.18 11.43
CA ILE A 36 -30.81 11.51 10.92
C ILE A 36 -30.86 11.45 9.39
N ASN A 37 -31.92 12.02 8.79
CA ASN A 37 -32.09 12.07 7.33
C ASN A 37 -31.70 13.40 6.71
N ARG A 38 -31.72 14.48 7.50
CA ARG A 38 -31.44 15.84 7.03
C ARG A 38 -30.39 16.48 7.92
N ALA A 39 -29.52 17.28 7.33
CA ALA A 39 -28.55 18.10 8.07
C ALA A 39 -29.22 19.06 9.08
N ALA A 40 -30.49 19.43 8.83
CA ALA A 40 -31.28 20.27 9.73
C ALA A 40 -31.72 19.56 11.03
N ASP A 41 -31.76 18.22 11.07
CA ASP A 41 -32.14 17.47 12.29
C ASP A 41 -30.97 17.33 13.26
N ASP A 42 -29.75 17.07 12.75
CA ASP A 42 -28.49 17.03 13.51
C ASP A 42 -27.29 17.13 12.56
N ALA A 43 -26.76 18.35 12.38
CA ALA A 43 -25.65 18.60 11.47
C ALA A 43 -24.35 17.93 11.92
N ALA A 44 -24.08 17.87 13.23
CA ALA A 44 -22.87 17.28 13.79
C ALA A 44 -22.94 15.75 13.71
N GLY A 45 -24.08 15.16 14.06
CA GLY A 45 -24.32 13.72 13.94
C GLY A 45 -24.26 13.23 12.49
N LEU A 46 -24.81 14.00 11.54
CA LEU A 46 -24.68 13.69 10.12
C LEU A 46 -23.21 13.73 9.67
N ALA A 47 -22.45 14.77 10.03
CA ALA A 47 -21.04 14.91 9.65
C ALA A 47 -20.17 13.75 10.19
N ILE A 48 -20.37 13.34 11.44
CA ILE A 48 -19.66 12.19 12.03
C ILE A 48 -20.09 10.90 11.32
N SER A 49 -21.38 10.72 11.03
CA SER A 49 -21.87 9.52 10.34
C SER A 49 -21.31 9.40 8.92
N GLU A 50 -21.16 10.50 8.19
CA GLU A 50 -20.54 10.51 6.86
C GLU A 50 -19.02 10.30 6.93
N LYS A 51 -18.35 10.83 7.97
CA LYS A 51 -16.95 10.51 8.24
C LYS A 51 -16.77 9.01 8.47
N MET A 52 -17.59 8.40 9.32
CA MET A 52 -17.55 6.95 9.57
C MET A 52 -17.88 6.16 8.31
N ARG A 53 -18.89 6.56 7.53
CA ARG A 53 -19.23 5.92 6.25
C ARG A 53 -18.06 6.00 5.26
N SER A 54 -17.35 7.13 5.21
CA SER A 54 -16.15 7.29 4.40
C SER A 54 -15.01 6.42 4.89
N GLN A 55 -14.82 6.30 6.20
CA GLN A 55 -13.81 5.40 6.77
C GLN A 55 -14.13 3.94 6.46
N ILE A 56 -15.38 3.51 6.58
CA ILE A 56 -15.81 2.15 6.23
C ILE A 56 -15.49 1.86 4.75
N ARG A 57 -15.88 2.74 3.83
CA ARG A 57 -15.51 2.59 2.41
C ARG A 57 -14.01 2.55 2.19
N GLY A 58 -13.24 3.35 2.94
CA GLY A 58 -11.79 3.32 2.91
C GLY A 58 -11.21 1.98 3.38
N LEU A 59 -11.78 1.41 4.45
CA LEU A 59 -11.39 0.10 4.99
C LEU A 59 -11.76 -1.04 4.03
N GLU A 60 -12.92 -1.00 3.39
CA GLU A 60 -13.33 -2.00 2.37
C GLU A 60 -12.39 -2.01 1.15
N VAL A 61 -11.85 -0.85 0.76
CA VAL A 61 -10.81 -0.78 -0.27
C VAL A 61 -9.47 -1.31 0.28
N ALA A 62 -9.11 -0.94 1.51
CA ALA A 62 -7.88 -1.41 2.14
C ALA A 62 -7.86 -2.94 2.31
N GLU A 63 -8.99 -3.55 2.66
CA GLU A 63 -9.15 -5.00 2.75
C GLU A 63 -8.90 -5.67 1.40
N ARG A 64 -9.52 -5.16 0.33
CA ARG A 64 -9.27 -5.66 -1.04
C ARG A 64 -7.80 -5.53 -1.44
N ASN A 65 -7.18 -4.38 -1.15
CA ASN A 65 -5.75 -4.19 -1.40
C ASN A 65 -4.88 -5.17 -0.60
N ALA A 66 -5.27 -5.52 0.63
CA ALA A 66 -4.56 -6.50 1.44
C ALA A 66 -4.69 -7.93 0.85
N LEU A 67 -5.86 -8.29 0.32
CA LEU A 67 -6.06 -9.57 -0.37
C LEU A 67 -5.24 -9.66 -1.66
N ASP A 68 -5.13 -8.56 -2.41
CA ASP A 68 -4.25 -8.48 -3.58
C ASP A 68 -2.78 -8.63 -3.18
N ALA A 69 -2.37 -7.99 -2.07
CA ALA A 69 -1.01 -8.14 -1.53
C ALA A 69 -0.71 -9.58 -1.08
N ILE A 70 -1.68 -10.28 -0.47
CA ILE A 70 -1.54 -11.70 -0.13
C ILE A 70 -1.34 -12.54 -1.40
N SER A 71 -2.16 -12.29 -2.43
CA SER A 71 -2.08 -13.01 -3.71
C SER A 71 -0.73 -12.79 -4.40
N LEU A 72 -0.21 -11.57 -4.32
CA LEU A 72 1.13 -11.23 -4.79
C LEU A 72 2.21 -12.02 -4.03
N ILE A 73 2.15 -12.03 -2.69
CA ILE A 73 3.12 -12.74 -1.85
C ILE A 73 3.08 -14.25 -2.14
N GLN A 74 1.91 -14.85 -2.30
CA GLN A 74 1.77 -16.26 -2.65
C GLN A 74 2.39 -16.60 -4.00
N THR A 75 2.25 -15.71 -4.98
CA THR A 75 2.89 -15.88 -6.30
C THR A 75 4.42 -15.85 -6.17
N ALA A 76 4.95 -14.90 -5.39
CA ALA A 76 6.37 -14.82 -5.11
C ALA A 76 6.89 -16.06 -4.34
N GLU A 77 6.13 -16.53 -3.34
CA GLU A 77 6.48 -17.71 -2.54
C GLU A 77 6.52 -18.98 -3.38
N GLY A 78 5.55 -19.19 -4.28
CA GLY A 78 5.54 -20.33 -5.20
C GLY A 78 6.76 -20.35 -6.14
N ALA A 79 7.14 -19.17 -6.65
CA ALA A 79 8.35 -19.03 -7.45
C ALA A 79 9.63 -19.30 -6.63
N LEU A 80 9.72 -18.76 -5.41
CA LEU A 80 10.86 -18.99 -4.52
C LEU A 80 10.97 -20.45 -4.04
N SER A 81 9.86 -21.15 -3.87
CA SER A 81 9.85 -22.60 -3.56
C SER A 81 10.48 -23.42 -4.70
N SER A 82 10.20 -23.03 -5.95
CA SER A 82 10.84 -23.63 -7.13
C SER A 82 12.36 -23.36 -7.15
N VAL A 83 12.76 -22.11 -6.86
CA VAL A 83 14.18 -21.75 -6.71
C VAL A 83 14.86 -22.53 -5.59
N HIS A 84 14.18 -22.71 -4.45
CA HIS A 84 14.69 -23.47 -3.33
C HIS A 84 14.99 -24.93 -3.72
N SER A 85 14.07 -25.56 -4.43
CA SER A 85 14.23 -26.95 -4.92
C SER A 85 15.39 -27.09 -5.91
N MET A 86 15.55 -26.12 -6.83
CA MET A 86 16.68 -26.08 -7.75
C MET A 86 18.02 -25.89 -7.01
N LEU A 87 18.08 -25.03 -6.00
CA LEU A 87 19.29 -24.82 -5.20
C LEU A 87 19.66 -26.06 -4.36
N GLN A 88 18.67 -26.78 -3.83
CA GLN A 88 18.90 -28.07 -3.18
C GLN A 88 19.52 -29.06 -4.17
N ARG A 89 18.97 -29.17 -5.38
CA ARG A 89 19.55 -30.02 -6.45
C ARG A 89 20.97 -29.60 -6.83
N MET A 90 21.25 -28.31 -6.97
CA MET A 90 22.61 -27.81 -7.22
C MET A 90 23.58 -28.21 -6.11
N ARG A 91 23.14 -28.20 -4.84
CA ARG A 91 23.95 -28.66 -3.71
C ARG A 91 24.25 -30.16 -3.80
N GLU A 92 23.26 -30.98 -4.14
CA GLU A 92 23.45 -32.42 -4.35
C GLU A 92 24.51 -32.68 -5.44
N LEU A 93 24.39 -31.99 -6.58
CA LEU A 93 25.33 -32.09 -7.68
C LEU A 93 26.75 -31.63 -7.29
N ALA A 94 26.86 -30.56 -6.49
CA ALA A 94 28.15 -30.07 -6.00
C ALA A 94 28.83 -31.09 -5.07
N VAL A 95 28.08 -31.72 -4.15
CA VAL A 95 28.59 -32.79 -3.29
C VAL A 95 28.97 -34.01 -4.13
N GLN A 96 28.15 -34.37 -5.11
CA GLN A 96 28.44 -35.47 -6.03
C GLN A 96 29.72 -35.20 -6.82
N ALA A 97 29.91 -34.00 -7.36
CA ALA A 97 31.11 -33.61 -8.13
C ALA A 97 32.39 -33.60 -7.28
N SER A 98 32.26 -33.34 -5.96
CA SER A 98 33.36 -33.33 -5.01
C SER A 98 33.92 -34.73 -4.68
N ASN A 99 33.28 -35.81 -5.14
CA ASN A 99 33.82 -37.14 -4.96
C ASN A 99 35.02 -37.37 -5.92
N ASP A 100 36.11 -37.93 -5.39
CA ASP A 100 37.36 -38.13 -6.12
C ASP A 100 37.30 -39.29 -7.12
N THR A 101 36.27 -40.14 -7.05
CA THR A 101 36.05 -41.24 -7.99
C THR A 101 35.46 -40.81 -9.33
N ASN A 102 35.01 -39.55 -9.47
CA ASN A 102 34.44 -39.05 -10.71
C ASN A 102 35.51 -38.80 -11.77
N THR A 103 35.22 -39.14 -13.02
CA THR A 103 36.09 -38.78 -14.14
C THR A 103 35.91 -37.32 -14.55
N ALA A 104 36.83 -36.80 -15.38
CA ALA A 104 36.70 -35.45 -15.93
C ALA A 104 35.42 -35.27 -16.77
N ASN A 105 34.98 -36.31 -17.49
CA ASN A 105 33.75 -36.28 -18.27
C ASN A 105 32.51 -36.22 -17.37
N ASP A 106 32.51 -36.94 -16.24
CA ASP A 106 31.40 -36.91 -15.28
C ASP A 106 31.27 -35.53 -14.63
N ARG A 107 32.40 -34.91 -14.25
CA ARG A 107 32.41 -33.54 -13.73
C ARG A 107 31.91 -32.52 -14.76
N ALA A 108 32.23 -32.71 -16.04
CA ALA A 108 31.73 -31.84 -17.11
C ALA A 108 30.21 -31.97 -17.31
N ALA A 109 29.65 -33.19 -17.24
CA ALA A 109 28.21 -33.41 -17.31
C ALA A 109 27.46 -32.81 -16.10
N LEU A 110 28.02 -32.95 -14.89
CA LEU A 110 27.46 -32.34 -13.68
C LEU A 110 27.48 -30.80 -13.76
N ASP A 111 28.56 -30.21 -14.28
CA ASP A 111 28.61 -28.76 -14.50
C ASP A 111 27.55 -28.30 -15.51
N GLN A 112 27.33 -29.04 -16.61
CA GLN A 112 26.25 -28.73 -17.56
C GLN A 112 24.87 -28.69 -16.89
N GLU A 113 24.56 -29.64 -16.00
CA GLU A 113 23.30 -29.63 -15.24
C GLU A 113 23.22 -28.41 -14.30
N ILE A 114 24.31 -28.06 -13.62
CA ILE A 114 24.39 -26.85 -12.77
C ILE A 114 24.18 -25.56 -13.58
N GLN A 115 24.75 -25.45 -14.79
CA GLN A 115 24.55 -24.29 -15.65
C GLN A 115 23.09 -24.18 -16.14
N GLN A 116 22.44 -25.30 -16.43
CA GLN A 116 21.01 -25.32 -16.78
C GLN A 116 20.16 -24.86 -15.59
N LEU A 117 20.42 -25.37 -14.38
CA LEU A 117 19.72 -24.93 -13.17
C LEU A 117 19.92 -23.45 -12.89
N LYS A 118 21.13 -22.92 -13.09
CA LYS A 118 21.41 -21.48 -12.95
C LYS A 118 20.64 -20.62 -13.95
N THR A 119 20.55 -21.09 -15.20
CA THR A 119 19.77 -20.42 -16.25
C THR A 119 18.29 -20.42 -15.89
N GLU A 120 17.79 -21.54 -15.38
CA GLU A 120 16.39 -21.68 -15.00
C GLU A 120 16.02 -20.84 -13.77
N ILE A 121 16.89 -20.77 -12.75
CA ILE A 121 16.74 -19.85 -11.62
C ILE A 121 16.64 -18.40 -12.10
N THR A 122 17.51 -18.00 -13.05
CA THR A 122 17.49 -16.65 -13.62
C THR A 122 16.19 -16.40 -14.37
N ARG A 123 15.71 -17.38 -15.15
CA ARG A 123 14.44 -17.30 -15.88
C ARG A 123 13.26 -17.12 -14.92
N VAL A 124 13.19 -17.92 -13.85
CA VAL A 124 12.14 -17.80 -12.82
C VAL A 124 12.19 -16.42 -12.17
N ALA A 125 13.37 -15.90 -11.85
CA ALA A 125 13.51 -14.56 -11.28
C ALA A 125 12.98 -13.45 -12.21
N THR A 126 13.27 -13.54 -13.52
CA THR A 126 12.86 -12.52 -14.50
C THR A 126 11.43 -12.67 -15.02
N SER A 127 10.87 -13.89 -14.98
CA SER A 127 9.55 -14.21 -15.54
C SER A 127 8.45 -14.26 -14.48
N THR A 128 8.76 -14.13 -13.19
CA THR A 128 7.76 -14.07 -12.13
C THR A 128 7.20 -12.66 -12.03
N ASP A 129 5.99 -12.48 -12.55
CA ASP A 129 5.25 -11.23 -12.48
C ASP A 129 3.87 -11.39 -11.84
N PHE A 130 3.41 -10.32 -11.19
CA PHE A 130 2.03 -10.19 -10.75
C PHE A 130 1.49 -8.87 -11.30
N ASN A 131 0.41 -8.96 -12.09
CA ASN A 131 -0.19 -7.80 -12.74
C ASN A 131 0.86 -6.92 -13.48
N LYS A 132 1.73 -7.55 -14.29
CA LYS A 132 2.82 -6.90 -15.04
C LYS A 132 3.91 -6.26 -14.20
N THR A 133 3.93 -6.50 -12.89
CA THR A 133 5.00 -6.06 -12.00
C THR A 133 5.91 -7.24 -11.72
N ALA A 134 7.18 -7.13 -12.14
CA ALA A 134 8.20 -8.13 -11.82
C ALA A 134 8.43 -8.18 -10.30
N LEU A 135 8.51 -9.39 -9.74
CA LEU A 135 8.58 -9.58 -8.29
C LEU A 135 10.00 -9.93 -7.78
N LEU A 136 10.78 -10.66 -8.57
CA LEU A 136 12.01 -11.33 -8.11
C LEU A 136 13.29 -10.83 -8.83
N ASP A 137 13.20 -9.80 -9.65
CA ASP A 137 14.32 -9.22 -10.40
C ASP A 137 15.08 -8.13 -9.61
N GLY A 138 14.71 -7.89 -8.35
CA GLY A 138 15.26 -6.83 -7.50
C GLY A 138 14.73 -5.44 -7.80
N THR A 139 13.76 -5.30 -8.70
CA THR A 139 13.07 -4.03 -8.96
C THR A 139 11.83 -3.83 -8.09
N PHE A 140 11.27 -4.92 -7.55
CA PHE A 140 10.12 -4.92 -6.67
C PHE A 140 10.43 -4.28 -5.31
N GLY A 141 9.66 -3.26 -4.93
CA GLY A 141 9.79 -2.53 -3.67
C GLY A 141 10.13 -1.04 -3.85
N THR A 142 10.38 -0.35 -2.73
CA THR A 142 10.85 1.04 -2.73
C THR A 142 12.27 1.09 -3.28
N LYS A 143 12.43 1.49 -4.55
CA LYS A 143 13.71 1.98 -5.05
C LYS A 143 13.99 3.33 -4.42
N VAL A 144 15.19 3.51 -3.86
CA VAL A 144 15.74 4.85 -3.68
C VAL A 144 15.96 5.37 -5.09
N ASP A 145 15.17 6.37 -5.49
CA ASP A 145 15.33 7.00 -6.79
C ASP A 145 16.71 7.68 -6.78
N GLN A 146 17.67 7.14 -7.53
CA GLN A 146 19.03 7.67 -7.62
C GLN A 146 19.10 8.87 -8.59
N ASP A 147 17.95 9.31 -9.11
CA ASP A 147 17.82 10.51 -9.93
C ASP A 147 17.78 11.76 -9.04
N SER A 148 18.85 12.56 -9.11
CA SER A 148 19.00 13.83 -8.39
C SER A 148 17.86 14.83 -8.61
N SER A 149 16.99 14.64 -9.61
CA SER A 149 15.82 15.49 -9.86
C SER A 149 14.50 14.94 -9.28
N LYS A 150 14.47 13.70 -8.77
CA LYS A 150 13.25 13.01 -8.31
C LYS A 150 13.38 12.25 -6.98
N THR A 151 14.55 12.22 -6.34
CA THR A 151 14.78 11.59 -5.04
C THR A 151 13.93 12.24 -3.92
N THR A 152 12.71 11.74 -3.74
CA THR A 152 11.82 12.10 -2.61
C THR A 152 11.98 11.10 -1.47
N ALA A 153 13.22 10.62 -1.23
CA ALA A 153 13.55 9.67 -0.17
C ALA A 153 14.45 10.30 0.92
N LEU A 154 14.41 11.62 1.08
CA LEU A 154 15.13 12.39 2.11
C LEU A 154 14.20 13.23 3.00
N SER A 155 12.89 12.97 2.99
CA SER A 155 11.92 13.70 3.83
C SER A 155 11.82 13.17 5.27
N VAL A 156 12.76 12.34 5.73
CA VAL A 156 12.96 12.12 7.17
C VAL A 156 13.71 13.34 7.72
N THR A 157 12.93 14.37 8.05
CA THR A 157 13.22 15.52 8.93
C THR A 157 14.71 15.83 9.15
N GLY A 158 15.31 16.66 8.28
CA GLY A 158 16.55 17.37 8.63
C GLY A 158 17.54 17.68 7.50
N VAL A 159 17.48 16.98 6.37
CA VAL A 159 18.43 17.20 5.27
C VAL A 159 17.76 17.97 4.13
N ALA A 160 18.10 19.26 3.99
CA ALA A 160 17.49 20.12 2.97
C ALA A 160 18.08 19.91 1.56
N ASN A 161 19.36 19.54 1.46
CA ASN A 161 20.07 19.34 0.19
C ASN A 161 21.45 18.68 0.44
N ILE A 162 21.86 17.77 -0.45
CA ILE A 162 23.24 17.26 -0.55
C ILE A 162 23.70 17.56 -1.97
N THR A 163 24.64 18.49 -2.14
CA THR A 163 25.23 18.82 -3.45
C THR A 163 26.60 18.16 -3.54
N THR A 164 26.77 17.26 -4.50
CA THR A 164 28.06 16.69 -4.83
C THR A 164 28.67 17.50 -5.97
N GLY A 165 29.77 18.22 -5.69
CA GLY A 165 30.58 18.81 -6.76
C GLY A 165 31.06 17.69 -7.68
N GLY A 166 30.79 17.79 -8.98
CA GLY A 166 31.09 16.72 -9.94
C GLY A 166 32.53 16.25 -9.81
N GLY A 167 32.72 14.94 -9.62
CA GLY A 167 34.06 14.34 -9.45
C GLY A 167 34.17 13.22 -8.41
N LEU A 168 33.10 12.88 -7.70
CA LEU A 168 33.14 11.77 -6.73
C LEU A 168 33.19 10.42 -7.44
N LYS A 169 34.22 9.64 -7.12
CA LYS A 169 34.40 8.25 -7.58
C LYS A 169 33.40 7.36 -6.84
N ALA A 170 32.98 6.25 -7.44
CA ALA A 170 32.09 5.30 -6.76
C ALA A 170 32.74 4.80 -5.44
N GLY A 171 32.04 4.97 -4.31
CA GLY A 171 32.54 4.61 -2.99
C GLY A 171 31.53 4.92 -1.88
N THR A 172 31.83 4.43 -0.67
CA THR A 172 31.03 4.70 0.53
C THR A 172 31.50 6.01 1.16
N TYR A 173 30.59 6.99 1.25
CA TYR A 173 30.83 8.27 1.91
C TYR A 173 30.02 8.34 3.20
N THR A 174 30.69 8.59 4.32
CA THR A 174 30.03 8.78 5.63
C THR A 174 29.89 10.27 5.91
N ILE A 175 28.67 10.73 6.13
CA ILE A 175 28.41 12.10 6.62
C ILE A 175 28.44 12.03 8.15
N SER A 176 29.48 12.59 8.77
CA SER A 176 29.56 12.77 10.22
C SER A 176 29.23 14.22 10.56
N TRP A 177 28.19 14.42 11.38
CA TRP A 177 27.88 15.72 11.97
C TRP A 177 28.69 15.88 13.25
N ASP A 178 29.67 16.80 13.25
CA ASP A 178 30.30 17.28 14.47
C ASP A 178 29.54 18.53 14.91
N GLY A 179 28.95 18.49 16.10
CA GLY A 179 27.87 19.37 16.54
C GLY A 179 28.28 20.80 16.91
N ALA A 180 29.22 21.41 16.20
CA ALA A 180 29.68 22.76 16.46
C ALA A 180 29.81 23.56 15.15
N ASP A 181 29.24 24.77 15.20
CA ASP A 181 29.44 25.88 14.28
C ASP A 181 28.64 25.90 12.97
N ASN A 182 27.51 26.59 13.09
CA ASN A 182 26.67 27.07 11.99
C ASN A 182 27.35 28.26 11.28
N VAL A 183 28.47 28.01 10.59
CA VAL A 183 29.14 29.03 9.74
C VAL A 183 29.47 28.41 8.38
N TYR A 184 28.71 28.81 7.37
CA TYR A 184 29.02 28.52 5.97
C TYR A 184 29.79 29.71 5.39
N ASN A 185 31.07 29.51 5.08
CA ASN A 185 31.72 30.33 4.07
C ASN A 185 32.29 29.42 2.99
N CYS A 186 31.88 29.71 1.76
CA CYS A 186 32.29 29.01 0.55
C CYS A 186 33.51 29.73 -0.04
N SER A 187 34.60 29.00 -0.24
CA SER A 187 35.66 29.30 -1.20
C SER A 187 36.18 28.01 -1.79
#